data_AF-A2BJM9-F1
#
_entry.id   AF-A2BJM9-F1
#
_cell.length_a   1.000
_cell.length_b   1.000
_cell.length_c   1.000
_cell.angle_alpha   90.00
_cell.angle_beta   90.00
_cell.angle_gamma   90.00
#
_symmetry.space_group_name_H-M   'P 1'
#
loop_
_entity.id
_entity.type
_entity.pdbx_description
1 polymer ?
#
loop_
_entity_poly.entity_id
_entity_poly.type
_entity_poly.pdbx_seq_one_letter_code
_entity_poly.pdbx_strand_id
1 'polypeptide(L)'
;MDLHAELNPYIYVAALGNDESHIVRGVLRLQPMAVLVFAESTGSKPPPTTLKALETIRKLAELAGAIFISRSIRLSVHGIPSMVYEIRRSVLELADSLSLRGEHIKAVYVTACCGSPHVNTALAYAALILAYHNPSLSVRIYFSKPENEVVEDAGNLLPAVLDATGQHVLRVLVEKTLKEGSAGVSEIAYILSMSKSKVHKKLQQLVARGLAEKVGNRYRATRWGIANG
;
A
#
# COMPACT_ATOMS: atom_id res chain seq x y z
N MET A 1 15.69 18.62 -25.90
CA MET A 1 15.23 18.54 -24.50
C MET A 1 15.14 17.07 -24.17
N ASP A 2 16.18 16.53 -23.53
CA ASP A 2 16.21 15.13 -23.13
C ASP A 2 15.32 14.94 -21.91
N LEU A 3 14.07 14.55 -22.17
CA LEU A 3 13.12 14.06 -21.17
C LEU A 3 13.40 12.59 -20.87
N HIS A 4 14.63 12.26 -20.45
CA HIS A 4 14.82 11.03 -19.69
C HIS A 4 14.37 11.32 -18.27
N ALA A 5 13.04 11.38 -18.08
CA ALA A 5 12.46 11.33 -16.75
C ALA A 5 12.96 10.03 -16.12
N GLU A 6 13.80 10.18 -15.10
CA GLU A 6 14.35 9.05 -14.37
C GLU A 6 13.17 8.26 -13.80
N LEU A 7 12.92 7.08 -14.36
CA LEU A 7 11.80 6.24 -13.95
C LEU A 7 11.95 5.94 -12.48
N ASN A 8 10.86 6.08 -11.74
CA ASN A 8 10.91 5.73 -10.35
C ASN A 8 11.02 4.20 -10.23
N PRO A 9 11.87 3.67 -9.34
CA PRO A 9 12.09 2.24 -9.15
C PRO A 9 10.91 1.58 -8.40
N TYR A 10 9.72 1.72 -8.97
CA TYR A 10 8.45 1.31 -8.41
C TYR A 10 7.73 0.36 -9.38
N ILE A 11 7.03 -0.60 -8.82
CA ILE A 11 6.05 -1.40 -9.55
C ILE A 11 4.67 -0.83 -9.24
N TYR A 12 3.90 -0.46 -10.26
CA TYR A 12 2.49 -0.13 -10.13
C TYR A 12 1.62 -1.34 -10.47
N VAL A 13 0.76 -1.73 -9.53
CA VAL A 13 -0.07 -2.93 -9.61
C VAL A 13 -1.53 -2.51 -9.57
N ALA A 14 -2.32 -2.94 -10.55
CA ALA A 14 -3.71 -2.53 -10.68
C ALA A 14 -4.61 -3.69 -11.11
N ALA A 15 -5.90 -3.62 -10.75
CA ALA A 15 -6.93 -4.39 -11.43
C ALA A 15 -7.57 -3.55 -12.52
N LEU A 16 -7.82 -4.16 -13.67
CA LEU A 16 -8.65 -3.55 -14.71
C LEU A 16 -10.11 -3.86 -14.44
N GLY A 17 -10.93 -2.82 -14.34
CA GLY A 17 -12.39 -2.92 -14.40
C GLY A 17 -12.95 -2.08 -15.54
N ASN A 18 -14.03 -1.37 -15.28
CA ASN A 18 -14.78 -0.66 -16.33
C ASN A 18 -14.21 0.73 -16.67
N ASP A 19 -13.32 1.26 -15.82
CA ASP A 19 -12.70 2.58 -16.01
C ASP A 19 -11.18 2.48 -15.83
N GLU A 20 -10.46 2.51 -16.95
CA GLU A 20 -8.99 2.52 -16.97
C GLU A 20 -8.37 3.86 -16.54
N SER A 21 -9.16 4.93 -16.41
CA SER A 21 -8.68 6.28 -16.10
C SER A 21 -7.86 6.32 -14.81
N HIS A 22 -8.22 5.51 -13.82
CA HIS A 22 -7.48 5.40 -12.57
C HIS A 22 -6.09 4.77 -12.75
N ILE A 23 -5.96 3.79 -13.66
CA ILE A 23 -4.68 3.18 -14.00
C ILE A 23 -3.82 4.20 -14.74
N VAL A 24 -4.40 4.87 -15.73
CA VAL A 24 -3.74 5.94 -16.51
C VAL A 24 -3.18 7.03 -15.60
N ARG A 25 -3.98 7.55 -14.66
CA ARG A 25 -3.53 8.55 -13.68
C ARG A 25 -2.39 8.03 -12.81
N GLY A 26 -2.48 6.80 -12.33
CA GLY A 26 -1.42 6.17 -11.53
C GLY A 26 -0.10 6.07 -12.29
N VAL A 27 -0.13 5.63 -13.56
CA VAL A 27 1.07 5.55 -14.41
C VAL A 27 1.69 6.92 -14.63
N LEU A 28 0.89 7.92 -15.00
CA LEU A 28 1.38 9.28 -15.25
C LEU A 28 1.97 9.94 -14.00
N ARG A 29 1.35 9.70 -12.84
CA ARG A 29 1.74 10.36 -11.58
C ARG A 29 2.93 9.69 -10.91
N LEU A 30 2.95 8.36 -10.89
CA LEU A 30 4.01 7.60 -10.21
C LEU A 30 5.23 7.40 -11.11
N GLN A 31 5.08 7.52 -12.43
CA GLN A 31 6.10 7.22 -13.44
C GLN A 31 6.86 5.91 -13.08
N PRO A 32 6.13 4.80 -12.93
CA PRO A 32 6.69 3.57 -12.41
C PRO A 32 7.59 2.91 -13.46
N MET A 33 8.60 2.19 -13.00
CA MET A 33 9.44 1.36 -13.86
C MET A 33 8.67 0.21 -14.51
N ALA A 34 7.67 -0.33 -13.81
CA ALA A 34 6.82 -1.40 -14.34
C ALA A 34 5.36 -1.23 -13.94
N VAL A 35 4.46 -1.64 -14.83
CA VAL A 35 3.01 -1.63 -14.67
C VAL A 35 2.50 -3.06 -14.83
N LEU A 36 1.96 -3.62 -13.76
CA LEU A 36 1.34 -4.95 -13.72
C LEU A 36 -0.18 -4.81 -13.58
N VAL A 37 -0.92 -5.20 -14.62
CA VAL A 37 -2.38 -5.11 -14.65
C VAL A 37 -3.02 -6.50 -14.60
N PHE A 38 -3.94 -6.70 -13.67
CA PHE A 38 -4.77 -7.88 -13.57
C PHE A 38 -6.14 -7.63 -14.18
N ALA A 39 -6.47 -8.34 -15.25
CA ALA A 39 -7.77 -8.30 -15.89
C ALA A 39 -8.60 -9.52 -15.49
N GLU A 40 -9.81 -9.28 -15.01
CA GLU A 40 -10.76 -10.36 -14.75
C GLU A 40 -11.19 -11.01 -16.07
N SER A 41 -11.19 -12.34 -16.13
CA SER A 41 -11.74 -13.10 -17.25
C SER A 41 -12.81 -14.06 -16.77
N THR A 42 -13.98 -13.97 -17.40
CA THR A 42 -15.11 -14.89 -17.21
C THR A 42 -15.01 -16.12 -18.12
N GLY A 43 -14.05 -16.18 -19.03
CA GLY A 43 -13.87 -17.27 -19.99
C GLY A 43 -12.41 -17.56 -20.34
N SER A 44 -12.20 -18.24 -21.47
CA SER A 44 -10.87 -18.59 -21.99
C SER A 44 -10.11 -17.37 -22.53
N LYS A 45 -10.82 -16.34 -22.98
CA LYS A 45 -10.26 -15.08 -23.49
C LYS A 45 -10.97 -13.87 -22.85
N PRO A 46 -10.23 -12.77 -22.57
CA PRO A 46 -10.83 -11.52 -22.13
C PRO A 46 -11.79 -10.94 -23.19
N PRO A 47 -12.85 -10.23 -22.79
CA PRO A 47 -13.72 -9.50 -23.71
C PRO A 47 -12.94 -8.51 -24.60
N PRO A 48 -13.40 -8.22 -25.84
CA PRO A 48 -12.75 -7.25 -26.72
C PRO A 48 -12.57 -5.85 -26.11
N THR A 49 -13.50 -5.42 -25.25
CA THR A 49 -13.42 -4.14 -24.51
C THR A 49 -12.24 -4.14 -23.53
N THR A 50 -12.05 -5.22 -22.79
CA THR A 50 -10.90 -5.43 -21.89
C THR A 50 -9.59 -5.41 -22.66
N LEU A 51 -9.52 -6.06 -23.82
CA LEU A 51 -8.32 -6.05 -24.67
C LEU A 51 -7.98 -4.65 -25.17
N LYS A 52 -8.98 -3.86 -25.58
CA LYS A 52 -8.79 -2.45 -25.97
C LYS A 52 -8.26 -1.61 -24.81
N ALA A 53 -8.82 -1.75 -23.61
CA ALA A 53 -8.36 -1.02 -22.44
C ALA A 53 -6.92 -1.40 -22.04
N LEU A 54 -6.58 -2.70 -22.06
CA LEU A 54 -5.20 -3.16 -21.84
C LEU A 54 -4.22 -2.58 -22.88
N GLU A 55 -4.63 -2.52 -24.14
CA GLU A 55 -3.82 -1.93 -25.21
C GLU A 55 -3.60 -0.42 -25.01
N THR A 56 -4.63 0.32 -24.56
CA THR A 56 -4.51 1.73 -24.20
C THR A 56 -3.51 1.92 -23.06
N ILE A 57 -3.61 1.12 -21.99
CA ILE A 57 -2.70 1.20 -20.85
C ILE A 57 -1.27 0.81 -21.27
N ARG A 58 -1.11 -0.22 -22.12
CA ARG A 58 0.19 -0.64 -22.66
C ARG A 58 0.88 0.50 -23.38
N LYS A 59 0.20 1.14 -24.33
CA LYS A 59 0.76 2.28 -25.08
C LYS A 59 1.17 3.42 -24.16
N LEU A 60 0.37 3.71 -23.14
CA LEU A 60 0.69 4.75 -22.17
C LEU A 60 1.92 4.40 -21.33
N ALA A 61 2.00 3.16 -20.83
CA ALA A 61 3.15 2.68 -20.07
C ALA A 61 4.43 2.75 -20.92
N GLU A 62 4.37 2.31 -22.18
CA GLU A 62 5.48 2.40 -23.13
C GLU A 62 5.91 3.85 -23.40
N LEU A 63 4.96 4.77 -23.58
CA LEU A 63 5.25 6.20 -23.72
C LEU A 63 5.90 6.80 -22.46
N ALA A 64 5.56 6.27 -21.29
CA ALA A 64 6.18 6.65 -20.03
C ALA A 64 7.54 5.96 -19.80
N GLY A 65 7.95 5.02 -20.67
CA GLY A 65 9.16 4.21 -20.52
C GLY A 65 9.01 3.00 -19.61
N ALA A 66 7.81 2.71 -19.12
CA ALA A 66 7.52 1.63 -18.17
C ALA A 66 7.34 0.27 -18.87
N ILE A 67 7.78 -0.79 -18.22
CA ILE A 67 7.51 -2.17 -18.66
C ILE A 67 6.05 -2.50 -18.38
N PHE A 68 5.28 -2.87 -19.40
CA PHE A 68 3.89 -3.29 -19.24
C PHE A 68 3.72 -4.80 -19.22
N ILE A 69 3.03 -5.31 -18.19
CA ILE A 69 2.66 -6.72 -18.06
C ILE A 69 1.18 -6.81 -17.71
N SER A 70 0.44 -7.63 -18.46
CA SER A 70 -0.94 -7.98 -18.12
C SER A 70 -1.07 -9.45 -17.74
N ARG A 71 -1.86 -9.73 -16.71
CA ARG A 71 -2.24 -11.09 -16.27
C ARG A 71 -3.76 -11.22 -16.26
N SER A 72 -4.26 -12.41 -16.57
CA SER A 72 -5.68 -12.70 -16.44
C SER A 72 -5.95 -13.45 -15.13
N ILE A 73 -6.96 -13.01 -14.38
CA ILE A 73 -7.44 -13.69 -13.17
C ILE A 73 -8.84 -14.23 -13.43
N ARG A 74 -9.08 -15.50 -13.05
CA ARG A 74 -10.39 -16.15 -13.19
C ARG A 74 -11.03 -16.38 -11.82
N LEU A 75 -12.10 -15.64 -11.55
CA LEU A 75 -12.86 -15.76 -10.31
C LEU A 75 -13.61 -17.08 -10.16
N SER A 76 -14.10 -17.65 -11.27
CA SER A 76 -14.89 -18.89 -11.28
C SER A 76 -14.06 -20.14 -10.97
N VAL A 77 -12.74 -20.07 -11.07
CA VAL A 77 -11.82 -21.20 -10.84
C VAL A 77 -11.08 -21.06 -9.51
N HIS A 78 -10.85 -19.82 -9.07
CA HIS A 78 -9.96 -19.49 -7.97
C HIS A 78 -10.68 -18.55 -7.02
N GLY A 79 -11.01 -19.02 -5.82
CA GLY A 79 -11.53 -18.17 -4.75
C GLY A 79 -10.53 -17.06 -4.38
N ILE A 80 -10.95 -16.10 -3.55
CA ILE A 80 -10.13 -14.95 -3.13
C ILE A 80 -8.71 -15.36 -2.66
N PRO A 81 -8.51 -16.40 -1.84
CA PRO A 81 -7.16 -16.80 -1.40
C PRO A 81 -6.21 -17.15 -2.55
N SER A 82 -6.71 -17.85 -3.57
CA SER A 82 -5.91 -18.21 -4.75
C SER A 82 -5.57 -16.98 -5.59
N MET A 83 -6.49 -16.02 -5.72
CA MET A 83 -6.20 -14.74 -6.39
C MET A 83 -5.12 -13.95 -5.65
N VAL A 84 -5.20 -13.89 -4.32
CA VAL A 84 -4.20 -13.25 -3.46
C VAL A 84 -2.82 -13.87 -3.69
N TYR A 85 -2.73 -15.20 -3.75
CA TYR A 85 -1.49 -15.92 -4.04
C TYR A 85 -0.93 -15.57 -5.42
N GLU A 86 -1.74 -15.65 -6.47
CA GLU A 86 -1.32 -15.36 -7.85
C GLU A 86 -0.86 -13.90 -8.04
N ILE A 87 -1.56 -12.96 -7.42
CA ILE A 87 -1.19 -11.54 -7.42
C ILE A 87 0.17 -11.36 -6.74
N ARG A 88 0.31 -11.83 -5.50
CA ARG A 88 1.55 -11.73 -4.73
C ARG A 88 2.72 -12.35 -5.48
N ARG A 89 2.53 -13.56 -6.00
CA ARG A 89 3.54 -14.28 -6.77
C ARG A 89 3.97 -13.49 -8.00
N SER A 90 3.02 -12.99 -8.79
CA SER A 90 3.32 -12.21 -10.00
C SER A 90 4.10 -10.93 -9.70
N VAL A 91 3.81 -10.26 -8.58
CA VAL A 91 4.55 -9.07 -8.14
C VAL A 91 5.98 -9.42 -7.75
N LEU A 92 6.19 -10.49 -6.99
CA LEU A 92 7.52 -10.92 -6.56
C LEU A 92 8.36 -11.42 -7.74
N GLU A 93 7.79 -12.25 -8.63
CA GLU A 93 8.46 -12.71 -9.86
C GLU A 93 8.92 -11.53 -10.74
N LEU A 94 8.10 -10.48 -10.83
CA LEU A 94 8.45 -9.26 -11.54
C LEU A 94 9.58 -8.49 -10.83
N ALA A 95 9.49 -8.30 -9.52
CA ALA A 95 10.53 -7.63 -8.74
C ALA A 95 11.88 -8.36 -8.82
N ASP A 96 11.87 -9.69 -8.76
CA ASP A 96 13.05 -10.53 -8.90
C ASP A 96 13.63 -10.41 -10.32
N SER A 97 12.78 -10.46 -11.36
CA SER A 97 13.22 -10.29 -12.75
C SER A 97 13.87 -8.94 -13.01
N LEU A 98 13.36 -7.86 -12.41
CA LEU A 98 13.94 -6.52 -12.48
C LEU A 98 15.27 -6.45 -11.72
N SER A 99 15.33 -7.04 -10.52
CA SER A 99 16.56 -7.12 -9.72
C SER A 99 17.69 -7.85 -10.46
N LEU A 100 17.38 -8.93 -11.18
CA LEU A 100 18.34 -9.66 -12.02
C LEU A 100 18.89 -8.82 -13.19
N ARG A 101 18.20 -7.74 -13.58
CA ARG A 101 18.64 -6.78 -14.61
C ARG A 101 19.43 -5.61 -14.01
N GLY A 102 19.69 -5.62 -12.71
CA GLY A 102 20.35 -4.53 -11.99
C GLY A 102 19.40 -3.44 -11.50
N GLU A 103 18.08 -3.61 -11.66
CA GLU A 103 17.08 -2.64 -11.26
C GLU A 103 16.56 -2.92 -9.84
N HIS A 104 16.79 -2.01 -8.89
CA HIS A 104 16.41 -2.22 -7.50
C HIS A 104 15.06 -1.57 -7.16
N ILE A 105 14.02 -2.40 -6.98
CA ILE A 105 12.68 -1.92 -6.63
C ILE A 105 12.63 -1.38 -5.19
N LYS A 106 12.27 -0.11 -5.05
CA LYS A 106 12.13 0.57 -3.75
C LYS A 106 10.71 0.49 -3.18
N ALA A 107 9.70 0.42 -4.05
CA ALA A 107 8.31 0.38 -3.61
C ALA A 107 7.38 -0.33 -4.60
N VAL A 108 6.27 -0.84 -4.07
CA VAL A 108 5.15 -1.38 -4.85
C VAL A 108 3.92 -0.56 -4.52
N TYR A 109 3.29 0.02 -5.54
CA TYR A 109 2.04 0.75 -5.42
C TYR A 109 0.90 -0.13 -5.92
N VAL A 110 -0.07 -0.44 -5.06
CA VAL A 110 -1.21 -1.27 -5.39
C VAL A 110 -2.47 -0.40 -5.42
N THR A 111 -3.16 -0.33 -6.55
CA THR A 111 -4.49 0.30 -6.63
C THR A 111 -5.59 -0.74 -6.57
N ALA A 112 -6.48 -0.61 -5.59
CA ALA A 112 -7.61 -1.51 -5.35
C ALA A 112 -8.96 -0.80 -5.57
N CYS A 113 -9.01 0.16 -6.50
CA CYS A 113 -10.21 0.98 -6.75
C CYS A 113 -10.80 0.83 -8.16
N CYS A 114 -10.21 -0.04 -8.97
CA CYS A 114 -10.42 -0.02 -10.41
C CYS A 114 -11.12 -1.28 -10.92
N GLY A 115 -10.95 -2.43 -10.25
CA GLY A 115 -11.50 -3.72 -10.65
C GLY A 115 -12.85 -4.06 -9.99
N SER A 116 -13.30 -5.30 -10.16
CA SER A 116 -14.46 -5.82 -9.43
C SER A 116 -14.18 -5.89 -7.92
N PRO A 117 -15.22 -5.91 -7.06
CA PRO A 117 -15.04 -5.96 -5.61
C PRO A 117 -14.14 -7.09 -5.14
N HIS A 118 -14.23 -8.25 -5.78
CA HIS A 118 -13.43 -9.42 -5.43
C HIS A 118 -11.95 -9.25 -5.78
N VAL A 119 -11.63 -8.72 -6.96
CA VAL A 119 -10.23 -8.50 -7.38
C VAL A 119 -9.61 -7.37 -6.58
N ASN A 120 -10.37 -6.30 -6.31
CA ASN A 120 -9.91 -5.21 -5.43
C ASN A 120 -9.61 -5.73 -4.02
N THR A 121 -10.47 -6.59 -3.48
CA THR A 121 -10.24 -7.24 -2.19
C THR A 121 -8.98 -8.10 -2.23
N ALA A 122 -8.81 -8.92 -3.26
CA ALA A 122 -7.62 -9.76 -3.43
C ALA A 122 -6.33 -8.92 -3.56
N LEU A 123 -6.36 -7.79 -4.28
CA LEU A 123 -5.24 -6.86 -4.39
C LEU A 123 -4.89 -6.22 -3.04
N ALA A 124 -5.89 -5.78 -2.27
CA ALA A 124 -5.68 -5.20 -0.95
C ALA A 124 -5.03 -6.22 0.00
N TYR A 125 -5.55 -7.45 0.06
CA TYR A 125 -4.94 -8.52 0.87
C TYR A 125 -3.54 -8.88 0.38
N ALA A 126 -3.31 -8.96 -0.94
CA ALA A 126 -1.97 -9.21 -1.47
C ALA A 126 -0.98 -8.11 -1.08
N ALA A 127 -1.39 -6.84 -1.11
CA ALA A 127 -0.58 -5.72 -0.66
C ALA A 127 -0.20 -5.84 0.83
N LEU A 128 -1.16 -6.18 1.69
CA LEU A 128 -0.91 -6.39 3.12
C LEU A 128 0.05 -7.56 3.36
N ILE A 129 -0.17 -8.69 2.69
CA ILE A 129 0.69 -9.88 2.83
C ILE A 129 2.10 -9.60 2.30
N LEU A 130 2.22 -8.86 1.20
CA LEU A 130 3.51 -8.41 0.66
C LEU A 130 4.25 -7.56 1.70
N ALA A 131 3.58 -6.56 2.30
CA ALA A 131 4.16 -5.71 3.34
C ALA A 131 4.58 -6.52 4.57
N TYR A 132 3.75 -7.48 5.00
CA TYR A 132 4.00 -8.30 6.18
C TYR A 132 5.23 -9.22 6.02
N HIS A 133 5.36 -9.88 4.86
CA HIS A 133 6.45 -10.83 4.63
C HIS A 133 7.72 -10.21 4.03
N ASN A 134 7.66 -8.97 3.54
CA ASN A 134 8.80 -8.30 2.90
C ASN A 134 9.00 -6.90 3.50
N PRO A 135 9.44 -6.79 4.76
CA PRO A 135 9.52 -5.51 5.47
C PRO A 135 10.55 -4.53 4.87
N SER A 136 11.46 -5.00 4.02
CA SER A 136 12.38 -4.16 3.25
C SER A 136 11.73 -3.50 2.02
N LEU A 137 10.55 -3.97 1.60
CA LEU A 137 9.82 -3.46 0.46
C LEU A 137 8.72 -2.49 0.93
N SER A 138 8.79 -1.22 0.52
CA SER A 138 7.70 -0.28 0.83
C SER A 138 6.49 -0.61 -0.03
N VAL A 139 5.44 -1.17 0.57
CA VAL A 139 4.19 -1.47 -0.14
C VAL A 139 3.18 -0.40 0.20
N ARG A 140 2.67 0.30 -0.82
CA ARG A 140 1.75 1.42 -0.69
C ARG A 140 0.43 1.09 -1.37
N ILE A 141 -0.68 1.32 -0.69
CA ILE A 141 -2.01 1.23 -1.28
C ILE A 141 -2.39 2.61 -1.81
N TYR A 142 -2.60 2.69 -3.11
CA TYR A 142 -2.94 3.91 -3.83
C TYR A 142 -4.45 3.97 -4.07
N PHE A 143 -5.12 4.89 -3.41
CA PHE A 143 -6.53 5.19 -3.62
C PHE A 143 -6.64 6.47 -4.46
N SER A 144 -6.98 6.31 -5.74
CA SER A 144 -7.28 7.45 -6.61
C SER A 144 -8.79 7.65 -6.69
N LYS A 145 -9.30 8.73 -6.09
CA LYS A 145 -10.64 9.24 -6.36
C LYS A 145 -10.53 10.48 -7.26
N PRO A 146 -11.58 10.83 -8.03
CA PRO A 146 -11.56 11.99 -8.91
C PRO A 146 -11.14 13.30 -8.22
N GLU A 147 -11.47 13.45 -6.93
CA GLU A 147 -11.27 14.67 -6.15
C GLU A 147 -10.14 14.56 -5.12
N ASN A 148 -9.61 13.36 -4.87
CA ASN A 148 -8.59 13.17 -3.85
C ASN A 148 -7.76 11.90 -4.11
N GLU A 149 -6.45 12.01 -3.88
CA GLU A 149 -5.52 10.89 -3.96
C GLU A 149 -4.99 10.61 -2.56
N VAL A 150 -5.12 9.37 -2.10
CA VAL A 150 -4.63 8.94 -0.80
C VAL A 150 -3.65 7.80 -1.01
N VAL A 151 -2.47 7.92 -0.41
CA VAL A 151 -1.43 6.88 -0.42
C VAL A 151 -1.22 6.44 1.01
N GLU A 152 -1.56 5.19 1.29
CA GLU A 152 -1.37 4.58 2.61
C GLU A 152 -0.24 3.55 2.54
N ASP A 153 0.63 3.52 3.55
CA ASP A 153 1.59 2.42 3.68
C ASP A 153 0.85 1.16 4.17
N ALA A 154 0.90 0.08 3.40
CA ALA A 154 0.21 -1.16 3.72
C ALA A 154 0.76 -1.80 5.00
N GLY A 155 2.02 -1.56 5.34
CA GLY A 155 2.63 -2.00 6.59
C GLY A 155 1.98 -1.35 7.81
N ASN A 156 1.53 -0.10 7.69
CA ASN A 156 0.81 0.57 8.76
C ASN A 156 -0.58 -0.03 9.00
N LEU A 157 -1.21 -0.64 7.99
CA LEU A 157 -2.53 -1.26 8.09
C LEU A 157 -2.51 -2.66 8.72
N LEU A 158 -1.33 -3.25 8.90
CA LEU A 158 -1.21 -4.55 9.55
C LEU A 158 -1.54 -4.44 11.05
N PRO A 159 -2.18 -5.45 11.65
CA PRO A 159 -2.41 -5.47 13.09
C PRO A 159 -1.10 -5.25 13.84
N ALA A 160 -1.05 -4.21 14.66
CA ALA A 160 0.15 -3.92 15.42
C ALA A 160 0.29 -4.95 16.55
N VAL A 161 1.29 -5.82 16.44
CA VAL A 161 1.68 -6.70 17.56
C VAL A 161 2.38 -5.83 18.62
N LEU A 162 1.61 -5.27 19.53
CA LEU A 162 2.11 -4.50 20.67
C LEU A 162 2.24 -5.42 21.87
N ASP A 163 3.29 -5.21 22.68
CA ASP A 163 3.31 -5.81 24.01
C ASP A 163 2.32 -5.07 24.93
N ALA A 164 1.96 -5.69 26.06
CA ALA A 164 0.99 -5.12 27.01
C ALA A 164 1.34 -3.68 27.42
N THR A 165 2.64 -3.37 27.53
CA THR A 165 3.10 -2.01 27.81
C THR A 165 2.82 -1.05 26.65
N GLY A 166 3.14 -1.43 25.41
CA GLY A 166 2.86 -0.61 24.23
C GLY A 166 1.36 -0.34 24.06
N GLN A 167 0.53 -1.33 24.39
CA GLN A 167 -0.92 -1.18 24.33
C GLN A 167 -1.47 -0.22 25.40
N HIS A 168 -0.95 -0.27 26.63
CA HIS A 168 -1.29 0.72 27.66
C HIS A 168 -0.85 2.15 27.27
N VAL A 169 0.34 2.30 26.68
CA VAL A 169 0.82 3.60 26.18
C VAL A 169 -0.06 4.12 25.05
N LEU A 170 -0.46 3.25 24.11
CA LEU A 170 -1.36 3.63 23.01
C LEU A 170 -2.73 4.07 23.54
N ARG A 171 -3.33 3.31 24.46
CA ARG A 171 -4.64 3.64 25.05
C ARG A 171 -4.66 5.02 25.71
N VAL A 172 -3.65 5.32 26.55
CA VAL A 172 -3.52 6.64 27.18
C VAL A 172 -3.30 7.73 26.15
N LEU A 173 -2.48 7.48 25.12
CA LEU A 173 -2.25 8.44 24.05
C LEU A 173 -3.52 8.72 23.23
N VAL A 174 -4.35 7.71 22.97
CA VAL A 174 -5.63 7.85 22.28
C VAL A 174 -6.60 8.68 23.11
N GLU A 175 -6.76 8.36 24.39
CA GLU A 175 -7.61 9.13 25.30
C GLU A 175 -7.20 10.61 25.34
N LYS A 176 -5.90 10.87 25.48
CA LYS A 176 -5.35 12.23 25.48
C LYS A 176 -5.49 12.93 24.13
N THR A 177 -5.35 12.21 23.03
CA THR A 177 -5.54 12.77 21.68
C THR A 177 -6.98 13.23 21.48
N LEU A 178 -7.95 12.43 21.92
CA LEU A 178 -9.37 12.76 21.77
C LEU A 178 -9.81 13.91 22.70
N LYS A 179 -9.21 14.05 23.88
CA LYS A 179 -9.54 15.11 24.85
C LYS A 179 -8.76 16.41 24.65
N GLU A 180 -7.47 16.32 24.37
CA GLU A 180 -6.50 17.43 24.48
C GLU A 180 -5.66 17.61 23.20
N GLY A 181 -5.86 16.78 22.19
CA GLY A 181 -5.18 16.85 20.89
C GLY A 181 -3.76 16.27 20.85
N SER A 182 -3.04 16.22 21.97
CA SER A 182 -1.71 15.57 22.08
C SER A 182 -1.28 15.37 23.54
N ALA A 183 -0.29 14.50 23.79
CA ALA A 183 0.27 14.22 25.12
C ALA A 183 1.80 14.30 25.15
N GLY A 184 2.36 14.76 26.27
CA GLY A 184 3.81 14.76 26.51
C GLY A 184 4.32 13.44 27.10
N VAL A 185 5.62 13.15 26.94
CA VAL A 185 6.24 11.95 27.53
C VAL A 185 6.11 11.92 29.06
N SER A 186 6.36 13.06 29.72
CA SER A 186 6.26 13.18 31.18
C SER A 186 4.85 12.92 31.70
N GLU A 187 3.84 13.34 30.94
CA GLU A 187 2.43 13.21 31.28
C GLU A 187 1.97 11.76 31.20
N ILE A 188 2.30 11.06 30.10
CA ILE A 188 2.00 9.64 29.94
C ILE A 188 2.76 8.80 30.97
N ALA A 189 4.02 9.15 31.26
CA ALA A 189 4.82 8.50 32.29
C ALA A 189 4.19 8.61 33.68
N TYR A 190 3.62 9.77 34.01
CA TYR A 190 2.89 9.98 35.26
C TYR A 190 1.63 9.12 35.34
N ILE A 191 0.79 9.12 34.28
CA ILE A 191 -0.46 8.35 34.24
C ILE A 191 -0.21 6.84 34.38
N LEU A 192 0.82 6.33 33.70
CA LEU A 192 1.11 4.90 33.66
C LEU A 192 2.03 4.44 34.80
N SER A 193 2.47 5.34 35.70
CA SER A 193 3.47 5.05 36.74
C SER A 193 4.71 4.37 36.15
N MET A 194 5.21 4.89 35.04
CA MET A 194 6.33 4.35 34.27
C MET A 194 7.47 5.35 34.14
N SER A 195 8.70 4.86 33.92
CA SER A 195 9.83 5.76 33.64
C SER A 195 9.66 6.48 32.30
N LYS A 196 10.06 7.76 32.24
CA LYS A 196 10.01 8.57 31.00
C LYS A 196 10.76 7.90 29.85
N SER A 197 11.89 7.25 30.14
CA SER A 197 12.67 6.50 29.14
C SER A 197 11.88 5.34 28.53
N LYS A 198 11.17 4.55 29.36
CA LYS A 198 10.35 3.43 28.90
C LYS A 198 9.18 3.91 28.05
N VAL A 199 8.48 4.97 28.48
CA VAL A 199 7.40 5.59 27.70
C VAL A 199 7.91 6.17 26.39
N HIS A 200 9.04 6.89 26.41
CA HIS A 200 9.62 7.44 25.18
C HIS A 200 9.96 6.35 24.17
N LYS A 201 10.60 5.26 24.60
CA LYS A 201 10.90 4.11 23.73
C LYS A 201 9.63 3.51 23.12
N LYS A 202 8.54 3.42 23.89
CA LYS A 202 7.25 2.93 23.39
C LYS A 202 6.58 3.88 22.40
N LEU A 203 6.60 5.19 22.66
CA LEU A 203 6.10 6.18 21.73
C LEU A 203 6.86 6.15 20.39
N GLN A 204 8.19 5.98 20.42
CA GLN A 204 8.97 5.80 19.19
C GLN A 204 8.57 4.53 18.41
N GLN A 205 8.30 3.43 19.12
CA GLN A 205 7.78 2.21 18.49
C GLN A 205 6.39 2.41 17.86
N LEU A 206 5.52 3.17 18.52
CA LEU A 206 4.20 3.51 17.97
C LEU A 206 4.30 4.43 16.74
N VAL A 207 5.23 5.39 16.75
CA VAL A 207 5.51 6.27 15.60
C VAL A 207 6.04 5.46 14.41
N ALA A 208 7.00 4.57 14.65
CA ALA A 208 7.56 3.71 13.61
C ALA A 208 6.51 2.77 12.96
N ARG A 209 5.37 2.56 13.62
CA ARG A 209 4.25 1.74 13.13
C ARG A 209 3.07 2.55 12.61
N GLY A 210 3.22 3.87 12.48
CA GLY A 210 2.14 4.74 12.02
C GLY A 210 0.95 4.86 12.98
N LEU A 211 1.08 4.42 14.24
CA LEU A 211 0.03 4.53 15.27
C LEU A 211 0.08 5.85 16.02
N ALA A 212 1.22 6.52 15.99
CA ALA A 212 1.40 7.83 16.59
C ALA A 212 2.19 8.75 15.65
N GLU A 213 2.05 10.05 15.84
CA GLU A 213 2.84 11.07 15.18
C GLU A 213 3.42 12.04 16.23
N LYS A 214 4.58 12.62 15.92
CA LYS A 214 5.22 13.61 16.78
C LYS A 214 4.81 15.01 16.34
N VAL A 215 4.26 15.80 17.25
CA VAL A 215 3.82 17.18 17.02
C VAL A 215 4.61 18.09 17.97
N GLY A 216 5.67 18.71 17.46
CA GLY A 216 6.63 19.45 18.28
C GLY A 216 7.31 18.53 19.31
N ASN A 217 7.16 18.83 20.60
CA ASN A 217 7.68 18.00 21.71
C ASN A 217 6.64 17.03 22.30
N ARG A 218 5.47 16.90 21.65
CA ARG A 218 4.36 16.05 22.09
C ARG A 218 4.09 14.95 21.07
N TYR A 219 3.25 14.00 21.44
CA TYR A 219 2.81 12.91 20.60
C TYR A 219 1.29 12.93 20.48
N ARG A 220 0.79 12.49 19.33
CA ARG A 220 -0.63 12.33 19.05
C ARG A 220 -0.87 10.95 18.44
N ALA A 221 -1.99 10.30 18.77
CA ALA A 221 -2.42 9.09 18.07
C ALA A 221 -2.92 9.43 16.66
N THR A 222 -2.45 8.70 15.65
CA THR A 222 -3.00 8.83 14.29
C THR A 222 -4.44 8.30 14.24
N ARG A 223 -5.15 8.52 13.14
CA ARG A 223 -6.48 7.89 12.94
C ARG A 223 -6.42 6.37 13.10
N TRP A 224 -5.34 5.77 12.62
CA TRP A 224 -5.09 4.35 12.77
C TRP A 224 -4.74 3.96 14.22
N GLY A 225 -3.95 4.78 14.91
CA GLY A 225 -3.70 4.62 16.35
C GLY A 225 -4.98 4.62 17.18
N ILE A 226 -5.91 5.51 16.87
CA ILE A 226 -7.23 5.59 17.52
C ILE A 226 -8.04 4.32 17.26
N ALA A 227 -8.03 3.80 16.03
CA ALA A 227 -8.73 2.56 15.70
C ALA A 227 -8.14 1.31 16.39
N ASN A 228 -6.88 1.37 16.85
CA ASN A 228 -6.17 0.26 17.49
C ASN A 228 -5.97 0.44 19.02
N GLY A 229 -6.46 1.55 19.61
CA GLY A 229 -6.21 1.94 21.02
C GLY A 229 -7.18 1.40 22.06
#